data_AF-A0A8C6XL76-F1
#
_entry.id   AF-A0A8C6XL76-F1
#
_cell.length_a   1.000
_cell.length_b   1.000
_cell.length_c   1.000
_cell.angle_alpha   90.00
_cell.angle_beta   90.00
_cell.angle_gamma   90.00
#
_symmetry.space_group_name_H-M   'P 1'
#
loop_
_entity.id
_entity.type
_entity.pdbx_description
1 polymer ?
#
loop_
_entity_poly.entity_id
_entity_poly.type
_entity_poly.pdbx_seq_one_letter_code
_entity_poly.pdbx_strand_id
1 'polypeptide(L)'
;MAADGSDPLRLFVSIGLSESKARETLRNEALTALLREAVGQAQGILGPVIDKTVGTLLYNVASRLKDSKRLGHLVEYIATKKIITDLQLNVILWIPLIQQTLIENVALAWSSHRNRLKRQ
;
A
#
# COMPACT_ATOMS: atom_id res chain seq x y z
N MET A 1 19.10 20.99 -26.24
CA MET A 1 17.67 20.69 -26.42
C MET A 1 17.17 20.10 -25.12
N ALA A 2 16.29 20.83 -24.41
CA ALA A 2 15.70 20.43 -23.14
C ALA A 2 14.34 19.77 -23.38
N ALA A 3 14.01 18.75 -22.57
CA ALA A 3 12.70 18.11 -22.32
C ALA A 3 12.73 16.58 -22.52
N ASP A 4 12.96 15.86 -21.41
CA ASP A 4 12.31 14.59 -21.08
C ASP A 4 12.59 14.33 -19.58
N GLY A 5 11.64 14.16 -18.65
CA GLY A 5 10.22 13.88 -18.81
C GLY A 5 9.62 13.35 -17.50
N SER A 6 10.07 13.84 -16.34
CA SER A 6 9.41 13.48 -15.07
C SER A 6 9.77 14.46 -13.96
N ASP A 7 9.18 15.65 -14.01
CA ASP A 7 9.10 16.52 -12.85
C ASP A 7 8.23 15.78 -11.82
N PRO A 8 8.82 15.13 -10.80
CA PRO A 8 8.06 14.24 -9.91
C PRO A 8 7.00 15.04 -9.14
N LEU A 9 7.22 16.35 -9.00
CA LEU A 9 6.28 17.32 -8.47
C LEU A 9 5.02 17.42 -9.34
N ARG A 10 5.17 17.58 -10.67
CA ARG A 10 4.01 17.59 -11.60
C ARG A 10 3.28 16.26 -11.63
N LEU A 11 4.03 15.16 -11.53
CA LEU A 11 3.48 13.81 -11.48
C LEU A 11 2.62 13.63 -10.21
N PHE A 12 3.12 14.05 -9.05
CA PHE A 12 2.39 14.04 -7.78
C PHE A 12 1.17 14.97 -7.77
N VAL A 13 1.28 16.16 -8.36
CA VAL A 13 0.12 17.07 -8.50
C VAL A 13 -0.93 16.49 -9.45
N SER A 14 -0.52 15.83 -10.53
CA SER A 14 -1.43 15.22 -11.50
C SER A 14 -2.27 14.09 -10.92
N ILE A 15 -1.69 13.30 -9.99
CA ILE A 15 -2.40 12.24 -9.27
C ILE A 15 -3.26 12.79 -8.10
N GLY A 16 -3.31 14.11 -7.90
CA GLY A 16 -4.21 14.75 -6.93
C GLY A 16 -3.57 15.21 -5.61
N LEU A 17 -2.24 15.19 -5.48
CA LEU A 17 -1.58 15.79 -4.31
C LEU A 17 -1.55 17.31 -4.41
N SER A 18 -1.64 17.98 -3.25
CA SER A 18 -1.35 19.41 -3.19
C SER A 18 0.15 19.66 -3.41
N GLU A 19 0.47 20.82 -3.98
CA GLU A 19 1.86 21.19 -4.31
C GLU A 19 2.77 21.20 -3.07
N SER A 20 2.22 21.57 -1.90
CA SER A 20 2.90 21.49 -0.61
C SER A 20 3.26 20.05 -0.22
N LYS A 21 2.30 19.11 -0.30
CA LYS A 21 2.55 17.68 -0.03
C LYS A 21 3.50 17.05 -1.03
N ALA A 22 3.41 17.44 -2.30
CA ALA A 22 4.33 16.98 -3.34
C ALA A 22 5.77 17.39 -2.99
N ARG A 23 6.01 18.65 -2.60
CA ARG A 23 7.32 19.12 -2.13
C ARG A 23 7.82 18.40 -0.88
N GLU A 24 6.94 18.17 0.08
CA GLU A 24 7.30 17.45 1.31
C GLU A 24 7.68 15.99 1.01
N THR A 25 6.95 15.36 0.11
CA THR A 25 7.24 14.00 -0.37
C THR A 25 8.60 13.92 -1.04
N LEU A 26 8.94 14.92 -1.86
CA LEU A 26 10.23 15.01 -2.55
C LEU A 26 11.42 15.16 -1.60
N ARG A 27 11.21 15.63 -0.36
CA ARG A 27 12.27 15.64 0.66
C ARG A 27 12.59 14.25 1.17
N ASN A 28 11.68 13.29 1.01
CA ASN A 28 11.87 11.91 1.39
C ASN A 28 12.10 11.06 0.14
N GLU A 29 13.37 10.79 -0.16
CA GLU A 29 13.78 10.03 -1.35
C GLU A 29 13.19 8.62 -1.37
N ALA A 30 13.12 7.94 -0.21
CA ALA A 30 12.56 6.60 -0.10
C ALA A 30 11.06 6.59 -0.44
N LEU A 31 10.30 7.53 0.13
CA LEU A 31 8.87 7.70 -0.16
C LEU A 31 8.64 8.09 -1.62
N THR A 32 9.49 8.97 -2.15
CA THR A 32 9.42 9.42 -3.55
C THR A 32 9.64 8.28 -4.52
N ALA A 33 10.64 7.43 -4.28
CA ALA A 33 10.91 6.25 -5.10
C ALA A 33 9.73 5.28 -5.08
N LEU A 34 9.22 4.96 -3.88
CA LEU A 34 8.05 4.09 -3.68
C LEU A 34 6.81 4.63 -4.39
N LEU A 35 6.53 5.93 -4.26
CA LEU A 35 5.35 6.55 -4.85
C LEU A 35 5.44 6.59 -6.38
N ARG A 36 6.63 6.87 -6.95
CA ARG A 36 6.84 6.80 -8.40
C ARG A 36 6.62 5.40 -8.94
N GLU A 37 7.14 4.39 -8.25
CA GLU A 37 6.94 2.99 -8.62
C GLU A 37 5.46 2.59 -8.57
N ALA A 38 4.76 2.96 -7.49
CA ALA A 38 3.34 2.71 -7.32
C ALA A 38 2.49 3.37 -8.43
N VAL A 39 2.82 4.61 -8.79
CA VAL A 39 2.14 5.34 -9.87
C VAL A 39 2.42 4.70 -11.22
N GLY A 40 3.67 4.33 -11.51
CA GLY A 40 4.01 3.65 -12.77
C GLY A 40 3.28 2.32 -12.93
N GLN A 41 3.20 1.52 -11.86
CA GLN A 41 2.43 0.28 -11.85
C GLN A 41 0.93 0.54 -12.03
N ALA A 42 0.37 1.55 -11.37
CA ALA A 42 -1.04 1.92 -11.53
C ALA A 42 -1.34 2.37 -12.96
N GLN A 43 -0.45 3.15 -13.59
CA GLN A 43 -0.58 3.57 -14.99
C GLN A 43 -0.54 2.39 -15.96
N GLY A 44 0.25 1.36 -15.67
CA GLY A 44 0.29 0.14 -16.46
C GLY A 44 -1.03 -0.65 -16.45
N ILE A 45 -1.80 -0.54 -15.37
CA ILE A 45 -3.07 -1.30 -15.20
C ILE A 45 -4.28 -0.48 -15.61
N LEU A 46 -4.37 0.79 -15.17
CA LEU A 46 -5.51 1.68 -15.41
C LEU A 46 -5.37 2.49 -16.71
N GLY A 47 -4.15 2.65 -17.23
CA GLY A 47 -3.82 3.54 -18.33
C GLY A 47 -3.16 4.85 -17.87
N PRO A 48 -2.81 5.75 -18.81
CA PRO A 48 -1.99 6.94 -18.54
C PRO A 48 -2.67 7.97 -17.64
N VAL A 49 -4.00 7.94 -17.52
CA VAL A 49 -4.77 8.88 -16.71
C VAL A 49 -5.18 8.20 -15.41
N ILE A 50 -4.58 8.65 -14.30
CA ILE A 50 -4.94 8.21 -12.96
C ILE A 50 -5.91 9.21 -12.35
N ASP A 51 -7.01 8.68 -11.79
CA ASP A 51 -7.98 9.49 -11.06
C ASP A 51 -7.37 10.05 -9.76
N LYS A 52 -7.76 11.28 -9.38
CA LYS A 52 -7.24 11.94 -8.16
C LYS A 52 -7.52 11.13 -6.89
N THR A 53 -8.65 10.41 -6.85
CA THR A 53 -8.98 9.54 -5.72
C THR A 53 -8.00 8.37 -5.62
N VAL A 54 -7.66 7.75 -6.75
CA VAL A 54 -6.67 6.66 -6.83
C VAL A 54 -5.28 7.16 -6.42
N GLY A 55 -4.87 8.33 -6.91
CA GLY A 55 -3.58 8.90 -6.55
C GLY A 55 -3.45 9.25 -5.06
N THR A 56 -4.52 9.74 -4.44
CA THR A 56 -4.55 9.97 -2.98
C THR A 56 -4.41 8.67 -2.19
N LEU A 57 -5.06 7.59 -2.64
CA LEU A 57 -4.91 6.25 -2.02
C LEU A 57 -3.50 5.70 -2.19
N LEU A 58 -2.89 5.84 -3.37
CA LEU A 58 -1.51 5.42 -3.62
C LEU A 58 -0.53 6.14 -2.69
N TYR A 59 -0.74 7.44 -2.48
CA TYR A 59 0.05 8.22 -1.52
C TYR A 59 -0.13 7.74 -0.07
N ASN A 60 -1.38 7.48 0.35
CA ASN A 60 -1.67 6.96 1.68
C ASN A 60 -1.04 5.57 1.91
N VAL A 61 -1.00 4.72 0.88
CA VAL A 61 -0.28 3.44 0.93
C VAL A 61 1.21 3.71 1.03
N ALA A 62 1.82 4.43 0.09
CA ALA A 62 3.26 4.65 0.06
C ALA A 62 3.80 5.28 1.36
N SER A 63 3.05 6.19 1.99
CA SER A 63 3.44 6.84 3.24
C SER A 63 3.33 5.94 4.49
N ARG A 64 2.48 4.91 4.45
CA ARG A 64 2.22 4.02 5.60
C ARG A 64 2.83 2.62 5.43
N LEU A 65 3.22 2.27 4.22
CA LEU A 65 3.75 0.95 3.89
C LEU A 65 5.18 0.82 4.39
N LYS A 66 5.41 -0.10 5.33
CA LYS A 66 6.76 -0.49 5.76
C LYS A 66 7.38 -1.60 4.91
N ASP A 67 6.53 -2.36 4.21
CA ASP A 67 6.92 -3.52 3.39
C ASP A 67 6.70 -3.23 1.91
N SER A 68 7.76 -2.79 1.21
CA SER A 68 7.73 -2.48 -0.22
C SER A 68 7.29 -3.65 -1.10
N LYS A 69 7.48 -4.91 -0.64
CA LYS A 69 7.05 -6.13 -1.35
C LYS A 69 5.54 -6.25 -1.54
N ARG A 70 4.75 -5.59 -0.67
CA ARG A 70 3.28 -5.61 -0.74
C ARG A 70 2.71 -4.51 -1.64
N LEU A 71 3.56 -3.59 -2.10
CA LEU A 71 3.14 -2.44 -2.89
C LEU A 71 2.43 -2.86 -4.18
N GLY A 72 3.02 -3.80 -4.95
CA GLY A 72 2.45 -4.22 -6.23
C GLY A 72 1.05 -4.81 -6.11
N HIS A 73 0.83 -5.67 -5.12
CA HIS A 73 -0.51 -6.20 -4.85
C HIS A 73 -1.48 -5.08 -4.46
N LEU A 74 -1.08 -4.15 -3.59
CA LEU A 74 -1.96 -3.05 -3.17
C LEU A 74 -2.31 -2.11 -4.33
N VAL A 75 -1.35 -1.82 -5.21
CA VAL A 75 -1.56 -1.03 -6.42
C VAL A 75 -2.56 -1.74 -7.34
N GLU A 76 -2.40 -3.05 -7.55
CA GLU A 76 -3.34 -3.85 -8.33
C GLU A 76 -4.75 -3.85 -7.75
N TYR A 77 -4.89 -3.95 -6.42
CA TYR A 77 -6.19 -3.88 -5.73
C TYR A 77 -6.86 -2.50 -5.83
N ILE A 78 -6.08 -1.42 -5.78
CA ILE A 78 -6.58 -0.05 -5.99
C ILE A 78 -6.97 0.14 -7.47
N ALA A 79 -6.14 -0.33 -8.39
CA ALA A 79 -6.37 -0.24 -9.83
C ALA A 79 -7.59 -1.03 -10.29
N THR A 80 -7.83 -2.20 -9.71
CA THR A 80 -9.02 -3.01 -9.97
C THR A 80 -10.29 -2.50 -9.26
N LYS A 81 -10.23 -1.32 -8.60
CA LYS A 81 -11.31 -0.71 -7.81
C LYS A 81 -11.88 -1.62 -6.73
N LYS A 82 -11.13 -2.62 -6.27
CA LYS A 82 -11.53 -3.49 -5.15
C LYS A 82 -11.34 -2.79 -3.80
N ILE A 83 -10.46 -1.79 -3.74
CA ILE A 83 -10.26 -0.92 -2.58
C ILE A 83 -10.70 0.50 -2.96
N ILE A 84 -11.88 0.90 -2.50
CA ILE A 84 -12.49 2.20 -2.84
C ILE A 84 -12.45 3.15 -1.64
N THR A 85 -12.30 2.62 -0.41
CA THR A 85 -12.39 3.40 0.82
C THR A 85 -11.23 3.15 1.76
N ASP A 86 -10.87 4.18 2.54
CA ASP A 86 -9.89 4.10 3.63
C ASP A 86 -10.23 2.97 4.61
N LEU A 87 -11.51 2.63 4.79
CA LEU A 87 -11.96 1.51 5.61
C LEU A 87 -11.47 0.17 5.06
N GLN A 88 -11.62 -0.09 3.76
CA GLN A 88 -11.14 -1.32 3.12
C GLN A 88 -9.61 -1.40 3.13
N LEU A 89 -8.95 -0.26 2.94
CA LEU A 89 -7.49 -0.16 3.02
C LEU A 89 -7.00 -0.47 4.43
N ASN A 90 -7.71 0.01 5.45
CA ASN A 90 -7.45 -0.34 6.84
C ASN A 90 -7.67 -1.84 7.04
N VAL A 91 -8.82 -2.42 6.70
CA VAL A 91 -9.07 -3.87 6.87
C VAL A 91 -7.95 -4.73 6.26
N ILE A 92 -7.49 -4.43 5.03
CA ILE A 92 -6.42 -5.17 4.34
C ILE A 92 -5.05 -5.03 5.02
N LEU A 93 -4.79 -3.89 5.67
CA LEU A 93 -3.59 -3.69 6.46
C LEU A 93 -3.57 -4.62 7.70
N TRP A 94 -4.73 -4.88 8.30
CA TRP A 94 -4.86 -5.65 9.55
C TRP A 94 -5.18 -7.14 9.34
N ILE A 95 -5.73 -7.54 8.20
CA ILE A 95 -5.99 -8.97 7.86
C ILE A 95 -4.80 -9.89 8.18
N PRO A 96 -3.54 -9.60 7.77
CA PRO A 96 -2.43 -10.50 8.08
C PRO A 96 -2.13 -10.60 9.58
N LEU A 97 -2.33 -9.51 10.33
CA LEU A 97 -2.19 -9.53 11.80
C LEU A 97 -3.27 -10.43 12.43
N ILE A 98 -4.50 -10.35 11.93
CA ILE A 98 -5.62 -11.18 12.42
C ILE A 98 -5.37 -12.67 12.11
N GLN A 99 -4.84 -12.99 10.93
CA GLN A 99 -4.50 -14.37 10.56
C GLN A 99 -3.38 -14.93 11.45
N GLN A 100 -2.36 -14.13 11.76
CA GLN A 100 -1.24 -14.53 12.62
C GLN A 100 -1.70 -14.85 14.05
N THR A 101 -2.54 -14.00 14.64
CA THR A 101 -3.08 -14.21 15.99
C THR A 101 -4.00 -15.44 16.07
N LEU A 102 -4.75 -15.74 15.01
CA LEU A 102 -5.61 -16.92 14.94
C LEU A 102 -4.78 -18.22 14.92
N ILE A 103 -3.69 -18.25 14.16
CA ILE A 103 -2.78 -19.42 14.09
C ILE A 103 -2.11 -19.64 15.45
N GLU A 104 -1.64 -18.58 16.11
CA GLU A 104 -1.02 -18.66 17.44
C GLU A 104 -1.99 -19.19 18.49
N ASN A 105 -3.23 -18.68 18.52
CA ASN A 105 -4.26 -19.15 19.47
C ASN A 105 -4.66 -20.61 19.23
N VAL A 106 -4.79 -21.03 17.97
CA VAL A 106 -5.07 -22.43 17.63
C VAL A 106 -3.88 -23.34 18.00
N ALA A 107 -2.65 -22.90 17.74
CA ALA A 107 -1.44 -23.65 18.09
C ALA A 107 -1.26 -23.79 19.62
N LEU A 108 -1.57 -22.75 20.39
CA LEU A 108 -1.57 -22.76 21.85
C LEU A 108 -2.68 -23.67 22.42
N ALA A 109 -3.88 -23.63 21.83
CA ALA A 109 -4.97 -24.52 22.21
C ALA A 109 -4.62 -26.00 21.95
N TRP A 110 -3.98 -26.29 20.80
CA TRP A 110 -3.50 -27.62 20.46
C TRP A 110 -2.35 -28.09 21.35
N SER A 111 -1.40 -27.22 21.72
CA SER A 111 -0.29 -27.58 22.60
C SER A 111 -0.78 -27.87 24.03
N SER A 112 -1.77 -27.12 24.52
CA SER A 112 -2.40 -27.31 25.82
C SER A 112 -3.25 -28.59 25.88
N HIS A 113 -3.99 -28.90 24.82
CA HIS A 113 -4.75 -30.16 24.70
C HIS A 113 -3.81 -31.39 24.66
N ARG A 114 -2.70 -31.30 23.90
CA ARG A 114 -1.70 -32.38 23.82
C ARG A 114 -0.96 -32.61 25.15
N ASN A 115 -0.70 -31.56 25.92
CA ASN A 115 -0.09 -31.67 27.24
C ASN A 115 -1.04 -32.26 28.29
N ARG A 116 -2.36 -32.10 28.16
CA ARG A 116 -3.34 -32.78 29.02
C ARG A 116 -3.42 -34.28 28.75
N LEU A 117 -3.32 -34.69 27.48
CA LEU A 117 -3.35 -36.11 27.08
C LEU A 117 -2.10 -36.89 27.49
N LYS A 118 -0.97 -36.22 27.74
CA LYS A 118 0.27 -36.85 28.25
C LYS A 118 0.37 -36.91 29.78
N ARG A 119 -0.60 -36.33 30.51
CA ARG A 119 -0.66 -36.30 31.98
C ARG A 119 -1.77 -37.18 32.56
N GLN A 120 -2.51 -37.90 31.72
CA GLN A 120 -3.31 -39.07 32.11
C GLN A 120 -2.55 -40.32 31.69
#